data_AF-A0AAW0C735-F1
#
_entry.id   AF-A0AAW0C735-F1
#
_cell.length_a   1.000
_cell.length_b   1.000
_cell.length_c   1.000
_cell.angle_alpha   90.00
_cell.angle_beta   90.00
_cell.angle_gamma   90.00
#
_symmetry.space_group_name_H-M   'P 1'
#
loop_
_entity.id
_entity.type
_entity.pdbx_description
1 polymer ?
#
loop_
_entity_poly.entity_id
_entity_poly.type
_entity_poly.pdbx_seq_one_letter_code
_entity_poly.pdbx_strand_id
1 'polypeptide(L)'
;MLDLAEALNPLLEARSVRFENGEEEDEDVADTTLQLVFFDGEEAFKDWTDTDSIYGARHLAEHWHTTYIHPNSKRRLLGPYATELGGIEHLILLDLLGAPQPHIRSFFPDTGWLYDNLMSAEKRLGNSGAFKHGDSNDMDADKWKSYFVKRSGHQVAHGYVGDDHVPFLHRGVPILHLIAEPFPAVWHRLSDNADALDIATMRRWNILLRVFMSEYLNLRPEETKERGEAGIQRSVSDLVGFSVNET
;
A
#
# COMPACT_ATOMS: atom_id res chain seq x y z
N MET A 1 -9.08 2.75 5.40
CA MET A 1 -9.30 1.41 4.82
C MET A 1 -10.69 1.23 4.22
N LEU A 2 -11.80 1.35 4.97
CA LEU A 2 -13.15 1.27 4.37
C LEU A 2 -13.38 2.36 3.31
N ASP A 3 -12.92 3.56 3.60
CA ASP A 3 -12.86 4.71 2.70
C ASP A 3 -12.15 4.42 1.36
N LEU A 4 -11.13 3.56 1.37
CA LEU A 4 -10.42 3.12 0.17
C LEU A 4 -11.31 2.17 -0.65
N ALA A 5 -11.93 1.19 0.00
CA ALA A 5 -12.85 0.27 -0.67
C ALA A 5 -14.01 1.01 -1.32
N GLU A 6 -14.65 1.92 -0.59
CA GLU A 6 -15.75 2.75 -1.10
C GLU A 6 -15.33 3.58 -2.32
N ALA A 7 -14.12 4.16 -2.29
CA ALA A 7 -13.60 4.97 -3.39
C ALA A 7 -13.26 4.15 -4.64
N LEU A 8 -12.73 2.93 -4.47
CA LEU A 8 -12.26 2.10 -5.58
C LEU A 8 -13.36 1.20 -6.17
N ASN A 9 -14.38 0.83 -5.41
CA ASN A 9 -15.44 -0.07 -5.87
C ASN A 9 -16.07 0.34 -7.22
N PRO A 10 -16.56 1.59 -7.42
CA PRO A 10 -17.13 1.99 -8.70
C PRO A 10 -16.11 1.97 -9.84
N LEU A 11 -14.82 2.20 -9.56
CA LEU A 11 -13.76 2.18 -10.56
C LEU A 11 -13.40 0.76 -11.00
N LEU A 12 -13.42 -0.19 -10.06
CA LEU A 12 -13.25 -1.62 -10.32
C LEU A 12 -14.41 -2.18 -11.13
N GLU A 13 -15.65 -1.82 -10.78
CA GLU A 13 -16.85 -2.17 -11.56
C GLU A 13 -16.78 -1.62 -12.99
N ALA A 14 -16.43 -0.34 -13.15
CA ALA A 14 -16.25 0.27 -14.46
C ALA A 14 -15.16 -0.43 -15.28
N ARG A 15 -14.04 -0.84 -14.65
CA ARG A 15 -12.99 -1.62 -15.32
C ARG A 15 -13.50 -3.00 -15.76
N SER A 16 -14.29 -3.67 -14.93
CA SER A 16 -14.92 -4.95 -15.30
C SER A 16 -15.80 -4.82 -16.55
N VAL A 17 -16.60 -3.74 -16.64
CA VAL A 17 -17.43 -3.46 -17.82
C VAL A 17 -16.58 -3.20 -19.06
N ARG A 18 -15.50 -2.39 -18.95
CA ARG A 18 -14.59 -2.13 -20.08
C ARG A 18 -13.93 -3.42 -20.59
N PHE A 19 -13.56 -4.33 -19.68
CA PHE A 19 -13.01 -5.63 -20.05
C PHE A 19 -14.04 -6.50 -20.80
N GLU A 20 -15.29 -6.56 -20.32
CA GLU A 20 -16.37 -7.28 -21.02
C GLU A 20 -16.64 -6.73 -22.43
N ASN A 21 -16.42 -5.42 -22.64
CA ASN A 21 -16.55 -4.76 -23.93
C ASN A 21 -15.32 -4.91 -24.84
N GLY A 22 -14.21 -5.48 -24.36
CA GLY A 22 -12.96 -5.61 -25.11
C GLY A 22 -12.16 -4.31 -25.24
N GLU A 23 -12.34 -3.36 -24.33
CA GLU A 23 -11.65 -2.05 -24.29
C GLU A 23 -10.36 -2.06 -23.44
N GLU A 24 -10.06 -3.17 -22.78
CA GLU A 24 -8.81 -3.39 -22.04
C GLU A 24 -8.00 -4.47 -22.76
N GLU A 25 -6.81 -4.11 -23.26
CA GLU A 25 -5.93 -5.01 -24.02
C GLU A 25 -5.05 -5.89 -23.12
N ASP A 26 -4.95 -5.53 -21.83
CA ASP A 26 -4.11 -6.20 -20.84
C ASP A 26 -4.95 -7.17 -19.98
N GLU A 27 -4.89 -8.46 -20.32
CA GLU A 27 -5.59 -9.54 -19.62
C GLU A 27 -5.11 -9.69 -18.16
N ASP A 28 -3.87 -9.31 -17.84
CA ASP A 28 -3.28 -9.47 -16.50
C ASP A 28 -3.80 -8.39 -15.54
N VAL A 29 -3.96 -7.17 -16.05
CA VAL A 29 -4.63 -6.07 -15.32
C VAL A 29 -6.10 -6.42 -15.03
N ALA A 30 -6.75 -7.15 -15.92
CA ALA A 30 -8.13 -7.58 -15.76
C ALA A 30 -8.31 -8.65 -14.67
N ASP A 31 -7.32 -9.54 -14.51
CA ASP A 31 -7.36 -10.62 -13.52
C ASP A 31 -6.87 -10.20 -12.11
N THR A 32 -6.33 -8.98 -11.97
CA THR A 32 -5.82 -8.43 -10.70
C THR A 32 -6.89 -7.65 -9.95
N THR A 33 -7.07 -7.87 -8.64
CA THR A 33 -8.05 -7.15 -7.82
C THR A 33 -7.51 -6.76 -6.44
N LEU A 34 -8.28 -5.98 -5.69
CA LEU A 34 -7.96 -5.62 -4.31
C LEU A 34 -8.64 -6.59 -3.33
N GLN A 35 -7.86 -7.18 -2.43
CA GLN A 35 -8.35 -7.91 -1.26
C GLN A 35 -7.97 -7.16 0.01
N LEU A 36 -8.94 -6.99 0.92
CA LEU A 36 -8.69 -6.45 2.25
C LEU A 36 -8.69 -7.58 3.27
N VAL A 37 -7.61 -7.69 4.04
CA VAL A 37 -7.44 -8.69 5.10
C VAL A 37 -7.31 -7.94 6.42
N PHE A 38 -8.11 -8.35 7.40
CA PHE A 38 -8.05 -7.86 8.77
C PHE A 38 -7.61 -9.04 9.64
N PHE A 39 -6.34 -9.05 10.02
CA PHE A 39 -5.79 -10.10 10.86
C PHE A 39 -6.34 -10.01 12.29
N ASP A 40 -6.40 -11.16 12.95
CA ASP A 40 -6.80 -11.29 14.35
C ASP A 40 -5.64 -11.87 15.16
N GLY A 41 -5.53 -11.46 16.42
CA GLY A 41 -4.46 -11.88 17.32
C GLY A 41 -3.06 -11.60 16.78
N GLU A 42 -2.80 -10.37 16.34
CA GLU A 42 -1.43 -9.93 15.99
C GLU A 42 -0.56 -9.88 17.27
N GLU A 43 -1.09 -9.24 18.31
CA GLU A 43 -0.39 -9.02 19.57
C GLU A 43 -0.05 -10.30 20.35
N ALA A 44 1.07 -10.24 21.07
CA ALA A 44 1.45 -11.25 22.05
C ALA A 44 0.57 -11.18 23.30
N PHE A 45 0.25 -12.34 23.89
CA PHE A 45 -0.42 -12.39 25.20
C PHE A 45 0.53 -12.12 26.36
N LYS A 46 1.80 -12.50 26.23
CA LYS A 46 2.79 -12.32 27.30
C LYS A 46 4.10 -11.74 26.78
N ASP A 47 4.83 -12.52 25.98
CA ASP A 47 6.15 -12.16 25.50
C ASP A 47 6.16 -12.35 23.99
N TRP A 48 6.48 -11.29 23.23
CA TRP A 48 6.58 -11.37 21.78
C TRP A 48 7.60 -12.44 21.37
N THR A 49 7.13 -13.55 20.81
CA THR A 49 7.93 -14.68 20.35
C THR A 49 7.30 -15.31 19.11
N ASP A 50 8.03 -16.15 18.39
CA ASP A 50 7.54 -16.86 17.19
C ASP A 50 6.23 -17.63 17.40
N THR A 51 5.90 -18.00 18.64
CA THR A 51 4.67 -18.73 18.99
C THR A 51 3.62 -17.89 19.71
N ASP A 52 4.03 -16.78 20.33
CA ASP A 52 3.18 -15.82 21.07
C ASP A 52 3.21 -14.47 20.36
N SER A 53 2.67 -14.48 19.13
CA SER A 53 2.44 -13.33 18.24
C SER A 53 1.76 -13.82 16.95
N ILE A 54 1.20 -12.89 16.17
CA ILE A 54 0.77 -13.04 14.76
C ILE A 54 -0.05 -14.31 14.51
N TYR A 55 -0.96 -14.64 15.43
CA TYR A 55 -1.73 -15.88 15.46
C TYR A 55 -2.57 -16.05 14.20
N GLY A 56 -3.36 -15.03 13.84
CA GLY A 56 -4.21 -15.04 12.66
C GLY A 56 -3.40 -15.09 11.37
N ALA A 57 -2.33 -14.31 11.26
CA ALA A 57 -1.47 -14.33 10.08
C ALA A 57 -0.75 -15.66 9.88
N ARG A 58 -0.23 -16.29 10.96
CA ARG A 58 0.37 -17.64 10.88
C ARG A 58 -0.64 -18.67 10.39
N HIS A 59 -1.86 -18.64 10.93
CA HIS A 59 -2.93 -19.54 10.50
C HIS A 59 -3.33 -19.30 9.04
N LEU A 60 -3.57 -18.04 8.65
CA LEU A 60 -4.04 -17.70 7.31
C LEU A 60 -3.00 -18.00 6.23
N ALA A 61 -1.72 -17.67 6.47
CA ALA A 61 -0.66 -17.97 5.53
C ALA A 61 -0.50 -19.47 5.27
N GLU A 62 -0.64 -20.32 6.31
CA GLU A 62 -0.64 -21.77 6.14
C GLU A 62 -1.88 -22.27 5.40
N HIS A 63 -3.05 -21.74 5.76
CA HIS A 63 -4.30 -22.09 5.09
C HIS A 63 -4.22 -21.78 3.59
N TRP A 64 -3.87 -20.55 3.22
CA TRP A 64 -3.75 -20.13 1.82
C TRP A 64 -2.62 -20.83 1.07
N HIS A 65 -1.56 -21.25 1.75
CA HIS A 65 -0.51 -22.06 1.14
C HIS A 65 -0.98 -23.47 0.77
N THR A 66 -1.97 -24.01 1.49
CA THR A 66 -2.47 -25.38 1.31
C THR A 66 -3.81 -25.45 0.57
N THR A 67 -4.52 -24.32 0.40
CA THR A 67 -5.75 -24.22 -0.40
C THR A 67 -5.43 -24.02 -1.89
N TYR A 68 -5.77 -25.02 -2.71
CA TYR A 68 -5.60 -24.94 -4.17
C TYR A 68 -6.75 -24.19 -4.83
N ILE A 69 -6.43 -23.31 -5.77
CA ILE A 69 -7.41 -22.64 -6.62
C ILE A 69 -7.82 -23.61 -7.73
N HIS A 70 -9.13 -23.87 -7.86
CA HIS A 70 -9.62 -24.67 -8.97
C HIS A 70 -9.28 -23.98 -10.31
N PRO A 71 -8.77 -24.71 -11.32
CA PRO A 71 -8.44 -24.13 -12.60
C PRO A 71 -9.70 -23.58 -13.26
N ASN A 72 -9.88 -22.26 -13.21
CA ASN A 72 -10.86 -21.57 -14.03
C ASN A 72 -10.27 -21.40 -15.43
N SER A 73 -11.06 -21.69 -16.47
CA SER A 73 -10.63 -21.73 -17.88
C SER A 73 -10.07 -20.41 -18.47
N LYS A 74 -9.95 -19.33 -17.68
CA LYS A 74 -9.49 -18.02 -18.14
C LYS A 74 -8.20 -17.51 -17.50
N ARG A 75 -7.80 -18.01 -16.32
CA ARG A 75 -6.64 -17.47 -15.59
C ARG A 75 -5.36 -18.19 -16.05
N ARG A 76 -4.86 -17.84 -17.24
CA ARG A 76 -3.79 -18.58 -17.95
C ARG A 76 -2.41 -18.47 -17.26
N LEU A 77 -2.21 -17.47 -16.41
CA LEU A 77 -0.91 -17.21 -15.75
C LEU A 77 -0.66 -18.02 -14.48
N LEU A 78 -1.70 -18.56 -13.86
CA LEU A 78 -1.54 -19.44 -12.72
C LEU A 78 -1.27 -20.85 -13.25
N GLY A 79 -0.11 -21.43 -12.89
CA GLY A 79 0.21 -22.81 -13.21
C GLY A 79 -0.90 -23.77 -12.74
N PRO A 80 -0.96 -25.01 -13.25
CA PRO A 80 -2.04 -25.97 -12.97
C PRO A 80 -2.23 -26.34 -11.49
N TYR A 81 -1.36 -25.84 -10.60
CA TYR A 81 -1.34 -26.07 -9.15
C TYR A 81 -1.14 -24.76 -8.37
N ALA A 82 -1.84 -23.69 -8.72
CA ALA A 82 -1.80 -22.46 -7.93
C ALA A 82 -2.61 -22.59 -6.64
N THR A 83 -2.06 -22.03 -5.57
CA THR A 83 -2.70 -21.93 -4.25
C THR A 83 -3.24 -20.52 -4.04
N GLU A 84 -4.11 -20.32 -3.07
CA GLU A 84 -4.63 -18.99 -2.72
C GLU A 84 -3.47 -18.02 -2.40
N LEU A 85 -2.44 -18.51 -1.70
CA LEU A 85 -1.22 -17.74 -1.42
C LEU A 85 -0.51 -17.32 -2.72
N GLY A 86 -0.43 -18.22 -3.70
CA GLY A 86 0.19 -17.94 -4.99
C GLY A 86 -0.57 -16.92 -5.85
N GLY A 87 -1.81 -16.57 -5.48
CA GLY A 87 -2.57 -15.49 -6.10
C GLY A 87 -2.26 -14.10 -5.54
N ILE A 88 -1.46 -14.00 -4.47
CA ILE A 88 -1.09 -12.71 -3.87
C ILE A 88 0.10 -12.14 -4.64
N GLU A 89 -0.13 -11.03 -5.34
CA GLU A 89 0.94 -10.32 -6.05
C GLU A 89 1.83 -9.55 -5.07
N HIS A 90 1.23 -8.78 -4.16
CA HIS A 90 1.91 -8.04 -3.10
C HIS A 90 1.03 -7.98 -1.85
N LEU A 91 1.63 -8.17 -0.67
CA LEU A 91 0.98 -7.88 0.61
C LEU A 91 1.44 -6.50 1.09
N ILE A 92 0.52 -5.53 1.11
CA ILE A 92 0.75 -4.20 1.66
C ILE A 92 0.20 -4.17 3.09
N LEU A 93 1.10 -4.20 4.07
CA LEU A 93 0.74 -4.19 5.49
C LEU A 93 0.82 -2.77 6.04
N LEU A 94 -0.26 -2.32 6.69
CA LEU A 94 -0.35 -0.99 7.30
C LEU A 94 -0.39 -1.18 8.82
N ASP A 95 0.57 -0.58 9.52
CA ASP A 95 0.62 -0.67 10.98
C ASP A 95 1.13 0.64 11.62
N LEU A 96 0.69 0.92 12.85
CA LEU A 96 1.03 2.09 13.66
C LEU A 96 0.87 3.45 12.92
N LEU A 97 -0.18 3.57 12.10
CA LEU A 97 -0.51 4.78 11.38
C LEU A 97 -1.60 5.59 12.10
N GLY A 98 -1.44 6.91 12.15
CA GLY A 98 -2.46 7.83 12.70
C GLY A 98 -1.87 8.95 13.54
N ALA A 99 -0.72 8.72 14.17
CA ALA A 99 0.05 9.75 14.86
C ALA A 99 0.60 10.81 13.87
N PRO A 100 0.85 12.05 14.32
CA PRO A 100 1.31 13.13 13.45
C PRO A 100 2.73 12.88 12.90
N GLN A 101 2.93 13.23 11.63
CA GLN A 101 4.23 13.19 10.93
C GLN A 101 4.99 11.84 11.06
N PRO A 102 4.36 10.71 10.65
CA PRO A 102 5.05 9.43 10.63
C PRO A 102 6.23 9.46 9.67
N HIS A 103 7.26 8.67 9.98
CA HIS A 103 8.40 8.45 9.12
C HIS A 103 8.36 7.01 8.64
N ILE A 104 8.31 6.80 7.33
CA ILE A 104 8.13 5.48 6.69
C ILE A 104 9.37 5.19 5.87
N ARG A 105 9.92 3.99 5.99
CA ARG A 105 11.10 3.54 5.24
C ARG A 105 10.75 2.36 4.33
N SER A 106 11.63 2.07 3.37
CA SER A 106 11.55 0.87 2.56
C SER A 106 12.31 -0.26 3.27
N PHE A 107 11.59 -1.34 3.63
CA PHE A 107 12.18 -2.50 4.32
C PHE A 107 12.69 -3.57 3.36
N PHE A 108 12.02 -3.74 2.21
CA PHE A 108 12.28 -4.84 1.28
C PHE A 108 12.72 -4.30 -0.10
N PRO A 109 13.88 -4.70 -0.62
CA PRO A 109 14.33 -4.30 -1.95
C PRO A 109 13.34 -4.67 -3.07
N ASP A 110 12.71 -5.85 -2.97
CA ASP A 110 11.82 -6.41 -4.00
C ASP A 110 10.57 -5.56 -4.25
N THR A 111 10.08 -4.87 -3.22
CA THR A 111 8.93 -3.96 -3.30
C THR A 111 9.35 -2.49 -3.23
N GLY A 112 10.65 -2.20 -3.36
CA GLY A 112 11.16 -0.84 -3.30
C GLY A 112 10.59 0.06 -4.40
N TRP A 113 10.24 -0.50 -5.55
CA TRP A 113 9.59 0.26 -6.62
C TRP A 113 8.14 0.65 -6.27
N LEU A 114 7.42 -0.16 -5.50
CA LEU A 114 6.10 0.22 -4.96
C LEU A 114 6.23 1.36 -3.97
N TYR A 115 7.24 1.27 -3.10
CA TYR A 115 7.58 2.34 -2.19
C TYR A 115 7.87 3.65 -2.94
N ASP A 116 8.66 3.62 -4.00
CA ASP A 116 8.96 4.79 -4.83
C ASP A 116 7.71 5.35 -5.54
N ASN A 117 6.80 4.49 -6.00
CA ASN A 117 5.52 4.90 -6.56
C ASN A 117 4.65 5.63 -5.52
N LEU A 118 4.60 5.13 -4.30
CA LEU A 118 3.89 5.76 -3.19
C LEU A 118 4.51 7.13 -2.85
N MET A 119 5.84 7.24 -2.83
CA MET A 119 6.55 8.52 -2.69
C MET A 119 6.23 9.51 -3.82
N SER A 120 6.19 9.03 -5.06
CA SER A 120 5.87 9.87 -6.22
C SER A 120 4.44 10.41 -6.15
N ALA A 121 3.47 9.55 -5.78
CA ALA A 121 2.09 9.96 -5.55
C ALA A 121 1.99 10.99 -4.42
N GLU A 122 2.68 10.77 -3.31
CA GLU A 122 2.73 11.73 -2.19
C GLU A 122 3.23 13.10 -2.64
N LYS A 123 4.33 13.13 -3.42
CA LYS A 123 4.91 14.37 -3.92
C LYS A 123 3.97 15.12 -4.87
N ARG A 124 3.31 14.42 -5.80
CA ARG A 124 2.35 15.05 -6.72
C ARG A 124 1.16 15.65 -5.97
N LEU A 125 0.60 14.89 -5.02
CA LEU A 125 -0.52 15.34 -4.18
C LEU A 125 -0.14 16.53 -3.29
N GLY A 126 1.06 16.49 -2.70
CA GLY A 126 1.57 17.59 -1.89
C GLY A 126 1.75 18.86 -2.71
N ASN A 127 2.43 18.76 -3.85
CA ASN A 127 2.67 19.90 -4.74
C ASN A 127 1.38 20.49 -5.34
N SER A 128 0.32 19.68 -5.50
CA SER A 128 -0.98 20.19 -5.95
C SER A 128 -1.82 20.84 -4.85
N GLY A 129 -1.33 20.84 -3.60
CA GLY A 129 -2.09 21.32 -2.44
C GLY A 129 -3.24 20.40 -2.03
N ALA A 130 -3.25 19.14 -2.46
CA ALA A 130 -4.34 18.21 -2.16
C ALA A 130 -4.41 17.82 -0.67
N PHE A 131 -3.34 18.04 0.08
CA PHE A 131 -3.29 17.79 1.53
C PHE A 131 -3.87 18.92 2.38
N LYS A 132 -4.15 20.10 1.80
CA LYS A 132 -4.68 21.24 2.54
C LYS A 132 -5.97 20.86 3.27
N HIS A 133 -5.97 21.03 4.58
CA HIS A 133 -7.09 20.69 5.43
C HIS A 133 -7.24 21.65 6.60
N GLY A 134 -8.45 22.19 6.77
CA GLY A 134 -8.75 23.19 7.79
C GLY A 134 -7.98 24.50 7.57
N ASP A 135 -7.83 25.27 8.65
CA ASP A 135 -7.14 26.56 8.65
C ASP A 135 -5.63 26.44 8.91
N SER A 136 -5.12 25.22 9.16
CA SER A 136 -3.69 24.99 9.31
C SER A 136 -2.98 25.08 7.97
N ASN A 137 -1.84 25.76 7.97
CA ASN A 137 -0.98 25.90 6.80
C ASN A 137 0.07 24.77 6.69
N ASP A 138 0.12 23.83 7.64
CA ASP A 138 1.17 22.79 7.67
C ASP A 138 1.10 21.81 6.49
N MET A 139 -0.05 21.73 5.84
CA MET A 139 -0.31 20.88 4.67
C MET A 139 -0.44 21.67 3.36
N ASP A 140 -0.05 22.95 3.35
CA ASP A 140 0.05 23.75 2.12
C ASP A 140 1.16 23.20 1.20
N ALA A 141 1.03 23.48 -0.10
CA ALA A 141 1.91 22.94 -1.15
C ALA A 141 3.40 23.29 -0.98
N ASP A 142 3.71 24.37 -0.26
CA ASP A 142 5.07 24.84 0.05
C ASP A 142 5.60 24.39 1.42
N LYS A 143 4.74 23.82 2.28
CA LYS A 143 5.07 23.52 3.69
C LYS A 143 4.98 22.05 4.07
N TRP A 144 4.26 21.24 3.29
CA TRP A 144 4.09 19.83 3.57
C TRP A 144 5.45 19.12 3.65
N LYS A 145 5.54 18.13 4.55
CA LYS A 145 6.72 17.28 4.72
C LYS A 145 6.41 15.86 4.27
N SER A 146 7.34 15.25 3.56
CA SER A 146 7.23 13.85 3.17
C SER A 146 7.27 12.94 4.40
N TYR A 147 6.37 11.96 4.44
CA TYR A 147 6.41 10.86 5.38
C TYR A 147 7.49 9.85 5.00
N PHE A 148 7.92 9.82 3.74
CA PHE A 148 8.80 8.78 3.23
C PHE A 148 10.27 9.20 3.23
N VAL A 149 11.11 8.33 3.77
CA VAL A 149 12.56 8.47 3.72
C VAL A 149 13.07 7.99 2.37
N LYS A 150 13.70 8.89 1.60
CA LYS A 150 14.31 8.54 0.31
C LYS A 150 15.20 7.31 0.43
N ARG A 151 14.98 6.34 -0.46
CA ARG A 151 15.85 5.18 -0.63
C ARG A 151 17.26 5.63 -1.00
N SER A 152 18.28 5.02 -0.40
CA SER A 152 19.68 5.21 -0.76
C SER A 152 20.29 3.86 -1.13
N GLY A 153 21.28 3.85 -2.04
CA GLY A 153 21.88 2.61 -2.54
C GLY A 153 22.59 1.74 -1.48
N HIS A 154 22.74 2.25 -0.25
CA HIS A 154 23.31 1.54 0.89
C HIS A 154 22.29 1.41 2.03
N GLN A 155 20.99 1.32 1.74
CA GLN A 155 20.02 0.95 2.77
C GLN A 155 20.31 -0.48 3.22
N VAL A 156 21.20 -0.57 4.21
CA VAL A 156 21.32 -1.69 5.13
C VAL A 156 19.91 -1.94 5.61
N ALA A 157 19.44 -3.19 5.52
CA ALA A 157 18.20 -3.63 6.12
C ALA A 157 18.23 -3.29 7.61
N HIS A 158 17.82 -2.08 7.96
CA HIS A 158 17.79 -1.57 9.32
C HIS A 158 16.59 -2.23 9.97
N GLY A 159 16.85 -3.13 10.92
CA GLY A 159 15.85 -3.70 11.83
C GLY A 159 14.69 -4.40 11.14
N TYR A 160 14.69 -5.73 11.15
CA TYR A 160 13.47 -6.46 10.82
C TYR A 160 12.42 -6.18 11.90
N VAL A 161 11.39 -5.40 11.56
CA VAL A 161 10.20 -5.27 12.40
C VAL A 161 9.35 -6.51 12.14
N GLY A 162 9.23 -7.39 13.14
CA GLY A 162 8.35 -8.55 13.05
C GLY A 162 6.89 -8.12 13.20
N ASP A 163 6.03 -8.58 12.30
CA ASP A 163 4.60 -8.25 12.22
C ASP A 163 3.89 -9.30 11.32
N ASP A 164 2.59 -9.20 11.09
CA ASP A 164 1.73 -10.15 10.39
C ASP A 164 2.21 -10.55 8.99
N HIS A 165 3.09 -9.78 8.35
CA HIS A 165 3.67 -10.14 7.07
C HIS A 165 4.68 -11.31 7.15
N VAL A 166 5.26 -11.60 8.33
CA VAL A 166 6.34 -12.59 8.50
C VAL A 166 5.99 -13.96 7.87
N PRO A 167 4.82 -14.57 8.14
CA PRO A 167 4.50 -15.90 7.62
C PRO A 167 4.29 -15.92 6.09
N PHE A 168 3.87 -14.79 5.52
CA PHE A 168 3.70 -14.60 4.07
C PHE A 168 5.06 -14.40 3.39
N LEU A 169 5.92 -13.57 3.97
CA LEU A 169 7.28 -13.34 3.51
C LEU A 169 8.08 -14.65 3.45
N HIS A 170 8.00 -15.48 4.50
CA HIS A 170 8.66 -16.79 4.54
C HIS A 170 8.19 -17.75 3.44
N ARG A 171 7.00 -17.51 2.86
CA ARG A 171 6.44 -18.30 1.76
C ARG A 171 6.58 -17.62 0.39
N GLY A 172 7.38 -16.54 0.32
CA GLY A 172 7.75 -15.88 -0.93
C GLY A 172 6.80 -14.78 -1.39
N VAL A 173 5.85 -14.34 -0.56
CA VAL A 173 4.97 -13.21 -0.90
C VAL A 173 5.76 -11.90 -0.80
N PRO A 174 5.79 -11.05 -1.86
CA PRO A 174 6.40 -9.73 -1.80
C PRO A 174 5.68 -8.80 -0.83
N ILE A 175 6.42 -8.16 0.08
CA ILE A 175 5.84 -7.33 1.16
C ILE A 175 6.16 -5.85 0.97
N LEU A 176 5.16 -4.98 1.02
CA LEU A 176 5.34 -3.54 1.28
C LEU A 176 4.85 -3.25 2.71
N HIS A 177 5.78 -3.03 3.64
CA HIS A 177 5.45 -2.78 5.04
C HIS A 177 5.42 -1.27 5.32
N LEU A 178 4.22 -0.73 5.56
CA LEU A 178 3.96 0.68 5.86
C LEU A 178 3.73 0.84 7.36
N ILE A 179 4.84 0.90 8.11
CA ILE A 179 4.87 1.14 9.55
C ILE A 179 5.73 2.38 9.87
N ALA A 180 5.30 3.17 10.86
CA ALA A 180 6.03 4.36 11.29
C ALA A 180 7.30 3.98 12.09
N GLU A 181 8.47 4.49 11.72
CA GLU A 181 9.73 4.34 12.45
C GLU A 181 10.40 5.73 12.69
N PRO A 182 10.61 6.16 13.95
CA PRO A 182 10.30 5.44 15.19
C PRO A 182 8.79 5.27 15.39
N PHE A 183 8.43 4.24 16.18
CA PHE A 183 7.04 3.99 16.54
C PHE A 183 6.43 5.21 17.24
N PRO A 184 5.11 5.45 17.11
CA PRO A 184 4.44 6.53 17.82
C PRO A 184 4.77 6.49 19.32
N ALA A 185 4.98 7.65 19.94
CA ALA A 185 5.36 7.72 21.37
C ALA A 185 4.31 7.14 22.32
N VAL A 186 3.08 6.92 21.83
CA VAL A 186 1.96 6.31 22.55
C VAL A 186 1.92 4.78 22.44
N TRP A 187 2.69 4.17 21.54
CA TRP A 187 2.67 2.73 21.27
C TRP A 187 2.86 1.90 22.55
N HIS A 188 2.03 0.86 22.71
CA HIS A 188 1.93 0.01 23.90
C HIS A 188 1.67 0.78 25.21
N ARG A 189 0.98 1.93 25.15
CA ARG A 189 0.56 2.70 26.32
C ARG A 189 -0.94 2.97 26.24
N LEU A 190 -1.56 3.18 27.40
CA LEU A 190 -2.98 3.56 27.51
C LEU A 190 -3.31 4.90 26.81
N SER A 191 -2.30 5.71 26.51
CA SER A 191 -2.43 6.93 25.73
C SER A 191 -2.64 6.70 24.23
N ASP A 192 -2.47 5.46 23.75
CA ASP A 192 -2.81 5.11 22.37
C ASP A 192 -4.33 4.96 22.23
N ASN A 193 -4.98 6.09 21.98
CA ASN A 193 -6.43 6.22 21.91
C ASN A 193 -6.80 7.30 20.89
N ALA A 194 -8.09 7.63 20.77
CA ALA A 194 -8.57 8.57 19.77
C ALA A 194 -7.92 9.97 19.84
N ASP A 195 -7.45 10.41 21.02
CA ASP A 195 -6.81 11.71 21.20
C ASP A 195 -5.37 11.73 20.65
N ALA A 196 -4.75 10.57 20.44
CA ALA A 196 -3.43 10.44 19.82
C ALA A 196 -3.48 10.54 18.28
N LEU A 197 -4.68 10.46 17.68
CA LEU A 197 -4.87 10.49 16.24
C LEU A 197 -4.81 11.92 15.70
N ASP A 198 -4.01 12.12 14.65
CA ASP A 198 -3.95 13.36 13.89
C ASP A 198 -4.85 13.27 12.65
N ILE A 199 -5.94 14.04 12.66
CA ILE A 199 -6.94 14.04 11.58
C ILE A 199 -6.31 14.40 10.22
N ALA A 200 -5.39 15.36 10.20
CA ALA A 200 -4.74 15.77 8.96
C ALA A 200 -3.90 14.63 8.36
N THR A 201 -3.16 13.91 9.20
CA THR A 201 -2.37 12.72 8.80
C THR A 201 -3.26 11.58 8.33
N MET A 202 -4.36 11.26 9.03
CA MET A 202 -5.28 10.21 8.58
C MET A 202 -5.94 10.53 7.24
N ARG A 203 -6.39 11.77 7.03
CA ARG A 203 -6.95 12.20 5.74
C ARG A 203 -5.93 12.09 4.62
N ARG A 204 -4.68 12.47 4.89
CA ARG A 204 -3.58 12.37 3.93
C ARG A 204 -3.31 10.92 3.53
N TRP A 205 -3.30 9.99 4.48
CA TRP A 205 -3.19 8.56 4.19
C TRP A 205 -4.32 8.06 3.29
N ASN A 206 -5.57 8.45 3.56
CA ASN A 206 -6.70 8.06 2.71
C ASN A 206 -6.53 8.55 1.27
N ILE A 207 -6.19 9.83 1.06
CA ILE A 207 -5.98 10.38 -0.29
C ILE A 207 -4.82 9.67 -0.98
N LEU A 208 -3.70 9.49 -0.28
CA LEU A 208 -2.51 8.86 -0.83
C LEU A 208 -2.78 7.41 -1.27
N LEU A 209 -3.40 6.61 -0.40
CA LEU A 209 -3.72 5.21 -0.70
C LEU A 209 -4.72 5.09 -1.85
N ARG A 210 -5.72 5.97 -1.94
CA ARG A 210 -6.67 5.98 -3.07
C ARG A 210 -5.98 6.22 -4.40
N VAL A 211 -5.10 7.23 -4.47
CA VAL A 211 -4.35 7.54 -5.70
C VAL A 211 -3.38 6.43 -6.04
N PHE A 212 -2.59 5.98 -5.06
CA PHE A 212 -1.63 4.91 -5.24
C PHE A 212 -2.28 3.61 -5.73
N MET A 213 -3.37 3.17 -5.08
CA MET A 213 -4.06 1.94 -5.50
C MET A 213 -4.78 2.11 -6.84
N SER A 214 -5.30 3.30 -7.16
CA SER A 214 -5.84 3.58 -8.50
C SER A 214 -4.76 3.44 -9.57
N GLU A 215 -3.56 3.95 -9.32
CA GLU A 215 -2.44 3.85 -10.26
C GLU A 215 -1.88 2.43 -10.34
N TYR A 216 -1.81 1.70 -9.22
CA TYR A 216 -1.37 0.31 -9.18
C TYR A 216 -2.32 -0.61 -9.97
N LEU A 217 -3.63 -0.44 -9.79
CA LEU A 217 -4.66 -1.25 -10.46
C LEU A 217 -5.05 -0.70 -11.84
N ASN A 218 -4.36 0.32 -12.34
CA ASN A 218 -4.62 1.00 -13.61
C ASN A 218 -6.10 1.45 -13.75
N LEU A 219 -6.67 1.98 -12.67
CA LEU A 219 -8.04 2.48 -12.63
C LEU A 219 -8.14 3.86 -13.27
N ARG A 220 -9.24 4.10 -13.98
CA ARG A 220 -9.50 5.33 -14.73
C ARG A 220 -10.63 6.12 -14.06
N PRO A 221 -10.34 6.97 -13.06
CA PRO A 221 -11.35 7.86 -12.49
C PRO A 221 -11.83 8.86 -13.54
N GLU A 222 -13.10 9.27 -13.46
CA GLU A 222 -13.67 10.24 -14.39
C GLU A 222 -12.92 11.58 -14.31
N GLU A 223 -12.58 12.15 -15.47
CA GLU A 223 -12.07 13.51 -15.55
C GLU A 223 -13.17 14.49 -15.14
N THR A 224 -13.07 15.02 -13.92
CA THR A 224 -13.91 16.13 -13.51
C THR A 224 -13.52 17.36 -14.34
N LYS A 225 -14.43 17.80 -15.23
CA LYS A 225 -14.26 18.92 -16.17
C LYS A 225 -13.94 20.29 -15.53
N GLU A 226 -13.78 20.37 -14.21
CA GLU A 226 -13.69 21.64 -13.47
C GLU A 226 -12.30 21.99 -12.90
N ARG A 227 -11.23 21.23 -13.16
CA ARG A 227 -9.86 21.65 -12.81
C ARG A 227 -9.07 22.02 -14.06
N GLY A 228 -8.93 23.33 -14.30
CA GLY A 228 -8.30 23.89 -15.50
C GLY A 228 -6.87 23.38 -15.78
N GLU A 229 -6.61 23.19 -17.08
CA GLU A 229 -5.37 23.05 -17.89
C GLU A 229 -4.04 22.52 -17.32
N ALA A 230 -3.92 22.17 -16.04
CA ALA A 230 -2.74 21.53 -15.46
C ALA A 230 -3.12 20.13 -14.97
N GLY A 231 -3.32 19.20 -15.91
CA GLY A 231 -3.49 17.79 -15.60
C GLY A 231 -2.28 17.27 -14.82
N ILE A 232 -2.50 16.73 -13.62
CA ILE A 232 -1.46 16.07 -12.82
C ILE A 232 -1.17 14.72 -13.49
N GLN A 233 -0.27 14.72 -14.47
CA GLN A 233 0.16 13.50 -15.14
C GLN A 233 1.37 12.89 -14.42
N ARG A 234 1.38 11.55 -14.35
CA ARG A 234 2.54 10.78 -13.92
C ARG A 234 3.65 11.00 -14.95
N SER A 235 4.84 11.43 -14.52
CA SER A 235 5.93 11.68 -15.45
C SER A 235 6.52 10.35 -15.93
N VAL A 236 6.90 10.26 -17.20
CA VAL A 236 7.53 9.05 -17.77
C VAL A 236 8.84 8.71 -17.04
N SER A 237 9.52 9.71 -16.49
CA SER A 237 10.72 9.53 -15.66
C SER A 237 10.47 8.82 -14.32
N ASP A 238 9.23 8.81 -13.81
CA ASP A 238 8.87 8.08 -12.59
C ASP A 238 8.59 6.59 -12.84
N LEU A 239 8.58 6.14 -14.11
CA LEU A 239 8.36 4.74 -14.49
C LEU A 239 9.66 3.92 -14.54
N VAL A 240 10.82 4.57 -14.48
CA VAL A 240 12.13 3.90 -14.59
C VAL A 240 12.87 4.05 -13.26
N GLY A 241 12.79 3.00 -12.45
CA GLY A 241 13.64 2.86 -11.26
C GLY A 241 15.10 2.84 -11.68
N PHE A 242 15.83 3.90 -11.31
CA PHE A 242 17.25 4.18 -11.56
C PHE A 242 17.63 4.72 -12.95
N SER A 243 18.11 5.97 -12.95
CA SER A 243 19.12 6.42 -13.91
C SER A 243 20.44 5.72 -13.57
N VAL A 244 20.85 4.78 -14.42
CA VAL A 244 22.24 4.31 -14.45
C VAL A 244 23.10 5.51 -14.85
N ASN A 245 23.88 6.04 -13.91
CA ASN A 245 24.93 6.99 -14.26
C ASN A 245 26.03 6.22 -15.01
N GLU A 246 26.06 6.36 -16.32
CA GLU A 246 27.28 6.15 -17.09
C GLU A 246 28.23 7.32 -16.82
N THR A 247 29.24 7.11 -15.98
CA THR A 247 30.68 7.39 -16.19
C THR A 247 31.44 7.44 -14.88
#